data_AF-A0AA48LGH1-F1
#
_entry.id   AF-A0AA48LGH1-F1
#
_cell.length_a   1.000
_cell.length_b   1.000
_cell.length_c   1.000
_cell.angle_alpha   90.00
_cell.angle_beta   90.00
_cell.angle_gamma   90.00
#
_symmetry.space_group_name_H-M   'P 1'
#
loop_
_entity.id
_entity.type
_entity.pdbx_description
1 polymer ?
#
loop_
_entity_poly.entity_id
_entity_poly.type
_entity_poly.pdbx_seq_one_letter_code
_entity_poly.pdbx_strand_id
1 'polypeptide(L)'
;MRDQIHVKIEGVEKAVFNFKQLEKQKQADAQKELKKAAQSIRKNAKANVRAKGLVNTGELSKNIRTRKAGDYSYRVYVPKRIFYARFWELGTKRNPAKPFLFPAYNIQKPELLAKLAAMLKKGVK
;
A
#
# COMPACT_ATOMS: atom_id res chain seq x y z
N MET A 1 1.34 18.94 4.20
CA MET A 1 1.32 18.77 2.73
C MET A 1 0.80 17.38 2.37
N ARG A 2 -0.37 17.28 1.72
CA ARG A 2 -1.14 16.04 1.51
C ARG A 2 -0.92 15.48 0.09
N ASP A 3 -0.76 14.16 -0.01
CA ASP A 3 -0.45 13.40 -1.24
C ASP A 3 -1.60 13.43 -2.26
N GLN A 4 -1.32 13.23 -3.55
CA GLN A 4 -2.37 13.26 -4.60
C GLN A 4 -3.05 11.91 -4.85
N ILE A 5 -2.31 10.81 -4.71
CA ILE A 5 -2.84 9.45 -4.80
C ILE A 5 -2.23 8.65 -3.66
N HIS A 6 -3.08 7.95 -2.94
CA HIS A 6 -2.66 7.04 -1.91
C HIS A 6 -3.61 5.85 -1.85
N VAL A 7 -3.09 4.72 -1.40
CA VAL A 7 -3.93 3.58 -1.05
C VAL A 7 -3.75 3.27 0.43
N LYS A 8 -4.88 3.12 1.12
CA LYS A 8 -4.98 2.64 2.49
C LYS A 8 -5.52 1.22 2.45
N ILE A 9 -4.99 0.36 3.32
CA ILE A 9 -5.47 -1.02 3.41
C ILE A 9 -6.71 -1.04 4.31
N GLU A 10 -7.89 -1.07 3.71
CA GLU A 10 -9.17 -1.22 4.41
C GLU A 10 -9.39 -2.67 4.90
N GLY A 11 -10.06 -2.83 6.04
CA GLY A 11 -10.32 -4.13 6.68
C GLY A 11 -9.30 -4.55 7.74
N VAL A 12 -8.16 -3.87 7.81
CA VAL A 12 -7.15 -4.09 8.85
C VAL A 12 -7.59 -3.48 10.20
N GLU A 13 -8.55 -2.57 10.21
CA GLU A 13 -8.94 -1.80 11.42
C GLU A 13 -9.49 -2.69 12.55
N LYS A 14 -10.33 -3.68 12.21
CA LYS A 14 -10.82 -4.68 13.19
C LYS A 14 -9.69 -5.57 13.71
N ALA A 15 -8.79 -6.00 12.82
CA ALA A 15 -7.62 -6.78 13.22
C ALA A 15 -6.67 -5.97 14.13
N VAL A 16 -6.46 -4.70 13.81
CA VAL A 16 -5.62 -3.76 14.57
C VAL A 16 -6.16 -3.49 15.96
N PHE A 17 -7.48 -3.39 16.12
CA PHE A 17 -8.10 -3.25 17.43
C PHE A 17 -7.74 -4.44 18.35
N ASN A 18 -7.81 -5.66 17.83
CA ASN A 18 -7.44 -6.87 18.58
C ASN A 18 -5.93 -6.92 18.88
N PHE A 19 -5.08 -6.44 17.97
CA PHE A 19 -3.62 -6.38 18.21
C PHE A 19 -3.23 -5.39 19.32
N LYS A 20 -3.96 -4.28 19.51
CA LYS A 20 -3.69 -3.34 20.61
C LYS A 20 -3.87 -3.97 21.99
N GLN A 21 -4.69 -5.02 22.09
CA GLN A 21 -4.91 -5.78 23.33
C GLN A 21 -3.96 -6.97 23.49
N LEU A 22 -3.18 -7.31 22.46
CA LEU A 22 -2.18 -8.38 22.49
C LEU A 22 -0.83 -7.88 23.00
N GLU A 23 0.01 -8.82 23.42
CA GLU A 23 1.38 -8.59 23.92
C GLU A 23 2.24 -7.76 22.95
N LYS A 24 3.17 -6.96 23.51
CA LYS A 24 4.07 -6.06 22.75
C LYS A 24 4.83 -6.76 21.61
N GLN A 25 5.13 -8.05 21.75
CA GLN A 25 5.82 -8.83 20.72
C GLN A 25 4.95 -9.06 19.48
N LYS A 26 3.69 -9.47 19.66
CA LYS A 26 2.71 -9.65 18.56
C LYS A 26 2.39 -8.32 17.88
N GLN A 27 2.38 -7.23 18.64
CA GLN A 27 2.25 -5.89 18.10
C GLN A 27 3.40 -5.51 17.17
N ALA A 28 4.65 -5.80 17.57
CA ALA A 28 5.83 -5.54 16.74
C ALA A 28 5.82 -6.39 15.46
N ASP A 29 5.42 -7.66 15.54
CA ASP A 29 5.29 -8.55 14.38
C ASP A 29 4.23 -8.07 13.40
N ALA A 30 3.06 -7.66 13.89
CA ALA A 30 2.02 -7.09 13.05
C ALA A 30 2.50 -5.80 12.34
N GLN A 31 3.21 -4.92 13.05
CA GLN A 31 3.80 -3.72 12.45
C GLN A 31 4.86 -4.05 11.38
N LYS A 32 5.66 -5.09 11.60
CA LYS A 32 6.66 -5.58 10.63
C LYS A 32 5.98 -6.11 9.37
N GLU A 33 4.91 -6.88 9.49
CA GLU A 33 4.16 -7.38 8.34
C GLU A 33 3.45 -6.28 7.57
N LEU A 34 2.88 -5.28 8.26
CA LEU A 34 2.29 -4.11 7.60
C LEU A 34 3.33 -3.31 6.81
N LYS A 35 4.53 -3.13 7.37
CA LYS A 35 5.66 -2.47 6.68
C LYS A 35 6.07 -3.26 5.43
N LYS A 36 6.20 -4.59 5.54
CA LYS A 36 6.53 -5.47 4.41
C LYS A 36 5.46 -5.40 3.32
N ALA A 37 4.17 -5.46 3.69
CA ALA A 37 3.08 -5.35 2.73
C ALA A 37 3.11 -3.99 2.00
N ALA A 38 3.35 -2.88 2.71
CA ALA A 38 3.50 -1.58 2.07
C ALA A 38 4.71 -1.52 1.11
N GLN A 39 5.83 -2.15 1.47
CA GLN A 39 7.01 -2.27 0.59
C GLN A 39 6.72 -3.14 -0.65
N SER A 40 5.97 -4.23 -0.49
CA SER A 40 5.54 -5.10 -1.58
C SER A 40 4.62 -4.36 -2.55
N ILE A 41 3.61 -3.63 -2.04
CA ILE A 41 2.75 -2.77 -2.85
C ILE A 41 3.59 -1.76 -3.63
N ARG A 42 4.56 -1.10 -2.98
CA ARG A 42 5.47 -0.16 -3.66
C ARG A 42 6.28 -0.86 -4.77
N LYS A 43 6.80 -2.07 -4.53
CA LYS A 43 7.56 -2.84 -5.52
C LYS A 43 6.69 -3.19 -6.73
N ASN A 44 5.50 -3.73 -6.48
CA ASN A 44 4.55 -4.12 -7.52
C ASN A 44 4.05 -2.90 -8.30
N ALA A 45 3.78 -1.78 -7.63
CA ALA A 45 3.39 -0.54 -8.29
C ALA A 45 4.48 -0.02 -9.23
N LYS A 46 5.77 -0.14 -8.86
CA LYS A 46 6.88 0.19 -9.76
C LYS A 46 6.96 -0.75 -10.97
N ALA A 47 6.72 -2.04 -10.76
CA ALA A 47 6.68 -3.03 -11.84
C ALA A 47 5.52 -2.70 -12.81
N ASN A 48 4.34 -2.37 -12.29
CA ASN A 48 3.19 -1.97 -13.10
C ASN A 48 3.46 -0.72 -13.93
N VAL A 49 4.15 0.30 -13.37
CA VAL A 49 4.57 1.49 -14.13
C VAL A 49 5.44 1.10 -15.33
N ARG A 50 6.38 0.16 -15.15
CA ARG A 50 7.25 -0.32 -16.24
C ARG A 50 6.47 -1.12 -17.27
N ALA A 51 5.67 -2.09 -16.82
CA ALA A 51 4.88 -2.95 -17.69
C ALA A 51 3.87 -2.17 -18.56
N LYS A 52 3.36 -1.04 -18.05
CA LYS A 52 2.39 -0.19 -18.76
C LYS A 52 3.03 0.88 -19.65
N GLY A 53 4.36 0.86 -19.80
CA GLY A 53 5.10 1.85 -20.60
C GLY A 53 5.01 3.27 -20.06
N LEU A 54 4.78 3.46 -18.75
CA LEU A 54 4.68 4.77 -18.11
C LEU A 54 6.05 5.35 -17.72
N VAL A 55 7.10 4.92 -18.44
CA VAL A 55 8.49 5.26 -18.16
C VAL A 55 8.97 6.19 -19.26
N ASN A 56 8.95 7.48 -18.97
CA ASN A 56 9.66 8.48 -19.78
C ASN A 56 11.05 8.73 -19.15
N THR A 57 11.12 9.56 -18.11
CA THR A 57 12.36 9.79 -17.32
C THR A 57 12.51 8.83 -16.12
N GLY A 58 11.51 7.96 -15.92
CA GLY A 58 11.41 7.08 -14.75
C GLY A 58 11.00 7.77 -13.44
N GLU A 59 10.74 9.09 -13.46
CA GLU A 59 10.45 9.90 -12.28
C GLU A 59 9.25 9.39 -11.48
N LEU A 60 8.19 8.92 -12.16
CA LEU A 60 7.03 8.29 -11.51
C LEU A 60 7.45 7.10 -10.64
N SER A 61 8.21 6.16 -11.22
CA SER A 61 8.65 4.95 -10.52
C SER A 61 9.61 5.24 -9.36
N LYS A 62 10.44 6.28 -9.48
CA LYS A 62 11.35 6.73 -8.40
C LYS A 62 10.57 7.30 -7.23
N ASN A 63 9.42 7.92 -7.49
CA ASN A 63 8.63 8.65 -6.50
C ASN A 63 7.47 7.88 -5.87
N ILE A 64 7.26 6.60 -6.18
CA ILE A 64 6.35 5.77 -5.40
C ILE A 64 6.98 5.52 -4.02
N ARG A 65 6.40 6.12 -2.99
CA ARG A 65 6.93 6.16 -1.62
C ARG A 65 5.97 5.46 -0.65
N THR A 66 6.53 5.08 0.49
CA THR A 66 5.78 4.55 1.62
C THR A 66 5.99 5.46 2.83
N ARG A 67 4.96 5.63 3.67
CA ARG A 67 5.09 6.29 4.97
C ARG A 67 4.20 5.63 6.01
N LYS A 68 4.60 5.70 7.28
CA LYS A 68 3.71 5.39 8.41
C LYS A 68 2.68 6.52 8.50
N ALA A 69 1.40 6.17 8.51
CA ALA A 69 0.28 7.12 8.60
C ALA A 69 -0.36 7.15 9.99
N GLY A 70 -0.07 6.15 10.83
CA GLY A 70 -0.56 6.01 12.20
C GLY A 70 -0.10 4.66 12.75
N ASP A 71 -0.50 4.34 13.97
CA ASP A 71 -0.23 3.01 14.52
C ASP A 71 -0.98 1.96 13.72
N TYR A 72 -0.23 0.95 13.28
CA TYR A 72 -0.69 -0.10 12.37
C TYR A 72 -1.27 0.39 11.03
N SER A 73 -0.88 1.59 10.60
CA SER A 73 -1.31 2.14 9.32
C SER A 73 -0.11 2.58 8.48
N TYR A 74 0.04 1.98 7.31
CA TYR A 74 1.00 2.40 6.30
C TYR A 74 0.28 2.91 5.07
N ARG A 75 0.88 3.92 4.43
CA ARG A 75 0.39 4.53 3.21
C ARG A 75 1.42 4.38 2.12
N VAL A 76 0.99 3.90 0.96
CA VAL A 76 1.76 3.95 -0.27
C VAL A 76 1.19 5.08 -1.12
N TYR A 77 2.05 5.99 -1.57
CA TYR A 77 1.60 7.23 -2.22
C TYR A 77 2.58 7.73 -3.28
N VAL A 78 2.08 8.61 -4.14
CA VAL A 78 2.88 9.41 -5.06
C VAL A 78 2.81 10.88 -4.63
N PRO A 79 3.96 11.57 -4.43
CA PRO A 79 4.02 12.98 -4.09
C PRO A 79 3.34 13.87 -5.13
N LYS A 80 2.72 14.97 -4.68
CA LYS A 80 2.01 15.95 -5.55
C LYS A 80 2.89 16.55 -6.67
N ARG A 81 4.21 16.63 -6.47
CA ARG A 81 5.14 17.10 -7.51
C ARG A 81 5.06 16.27 -8.80
N ILE A 82 4.66 15.00 -8.70
CA ILE A 82 4.40 14.13 -9.86
C ILE A 82 2.92 14.21 -10.19
N PHE A 83 2.48 15.41 -10.58
CA PHE A 83 1.05 15.73 -10.71
C PHE A 83 0.32 14.81 -11.72
N TYR A 84 1.04 14.40 -12.77
CA TYR A 84 0.50 13.59 -13.85
C TYR A 84 0.22 12.13 -13.43
N ALA A 85 0.74 11.68 -12.28
CA ALA A 85 0.50 10.33 -11.79
C ALA A 85 -1.00 10.02 -11.64
N ARG A 86 -1.79 11.03 -11.23
CA ARG A 86 -3.24 10.87 -11.00
C ARG A 86 -3.98 10.58 -12.29
N PHE A 87 -3.60 11.24 -13.37
CA PHE A 87 -4.21 11.04 -14.67
C PHE A 87 -3.90 9.66 -15.24
N TRP A 88 -2.72 9.11 -14.96
CA TRP A 88 -2.43 7.71 -15.31
C TRP A 88 -3.20 6.72 -14.46
N GLU A 89 -3.35 6.98 -13.16
CA GLU A 89 -4.05 6.05 -12.27
C GLU A 89 -5.56 5.99 -12.56
N LEU A 90 -6.20 7.15 -12.72
CA LEU A 90 -7.66 7.27 -12.85
C LEU A 90 -8.14 7.39 -14.30
N GLY A 91 -7.25 7.70 -15.23
CA GLY A 91 -7.62 8.09 -16.58
C GLY A 91 -8.14 9.53 -16.66
N THR A 92 -8.42 9.95 -17.89
CA THR A 92 -9.02 11.24 -18.25
C THR A 92 -10.05 11.00 -19.36
N LYS A 93 -10.83 12.02 -19.72
CA LYS A 93 -11.80 11.93 -20.82
C LYS A 93 -11.17 11.44 -22.14
N ARG A 94 -9.91 11.80 -22.42
CA ARG A 94 -9.22 11.49 -23.69
C ARG A 94 -8.24 10.31 -23.58
N ASN A 95 -7.66 10.06 -22.41
CA ASN A 95 -6.74 8.95 -22.18
C ASN A 95 -7.31 7.96 -21.17
N PRO A 96 -7.42 6.66 -21.51
CA PRO A 96 -7.90 5.64 -20.59
C PRO A 96 -6.95 5.46 -19.39
N ALA A 97 -7.50 4.94 -18.29
CA ALA A 97 -6.74 4.67 -17.08
C ALA A 97 -5.68 3.59 -17.31
N LYS A 98 -4.46 3.85 -16.84
CA LYS A 98 -3.34 2.91 -16.77
C LYS A 98 -2.96 2.71 -15.29
N PRO A 99 -3.86 2.12 -14.48
CA PRO A 99 -3.67 2.04 -13.03
C PRO A 99 -2.43 1.22 -12.70
N PHE A 100 -1.61 1.71 -11.78
CA PHE A 100 -0.40 1.06 -11.32
C PHE A 100 -0.41 0.82 -9.81
N LEU A 101 -1.08 1.68 -9.04
CA LEU A 101 -1.11 1.60 -7.58
C LEU A 101 -2.25 0.71 -7.07
N PHE A 102 -3.47 0.89 -7.57
CA PHE A 102 -4.63 0.06 -7.26
C PHE A 102 -4.42 -1.43 -7.54
N PRO A 103 -3.92 -1.87 -8.71
CA PRO A 103 -3.69 -3.30 -8.95
C PRO A 103 -2.64 -3.87 -7.99
N ALA A 104 -1.58 -3.11 -7.67
CA ALA A 104 -0.58 -3.54 -6.70
C ALA A 104 -1.16 -3.71 -5.28
N TYR A 105 -2.10 -2.84 -4.90
CA TYR A 105 -2.83 -2.97 -3.66
C TYR A 105 -3.74 -4.20 -3.64
N ASN A 106 -4.53 -4.42 -4.68
CA ASN A 106 -5.50 -5.51 -4.76
C ASN A 106 -4.83 -6.88 -4.67
N ILE A 107 -3.63 -7.03 -5.24
CA ILE A 107 -2.82 -8.26 -5.14
C ILE A 107 -2.35 -8.48 -3.69
N GLN A 108 -1.88 -7.43 -3.01
CA GLN A 108 -1.28 -7.58 -1.68
C GLN A 108 -2.32 -7.68 -0.55
N LYS A 109 -3.49 -7.05 -0.71
CA LYS A 109 -4.54 -7.00 0.31
C LYS A 109 -4.92 -8.38 0.88
N PRO A 110 -5.29 -9.39 0.07
CA PRO A 110 -5.72 -10.69 0.61
C PRO A 110 -4.59 -11.41 1.35
N GLU A 111 -3.36 -11.36 0.83
CA GLU A 111 -2.20 -11.99 1.46
C GLU A 111 -1.91 -11.38 2.85
N LEU A 112 -1.98 -10.06 2.95
CA LEU A 112 -1.80 -9.37 4.23
C LEU A 112 -2.91 -9.74 5.22
N LEU A 113 -4.17 -9.74 4.79
CA LEU A 113 -5.30 -10.11 5.65
C LEU A 113 -5.17 -11.56 6.16
N ALA A 114 -4.76 -12.49 5.30
CA ALA A 114 -4.52 -13.88 5.68
C ALA A 114 -3.40 -14.01 6.72
N LYS A 115 -2.28 -13.30 6.55
CA LYS A 115 -1.17 -13.28 7.53
C LYS A 115 -1.59 -12.71 8.87
N LEU A 116 -2.30 -11.58 8.86
CA LEU A 116 -2.80 -10.96 10.09
C LEU A 116 -3.80 -11.87 10.81
N ALA A 117 -4.72 -12.52 10.07
CA ALA A 117 -5.65 -13.49 10.64
C ALA A 117 -4.93 -14.70 11.25
N ALA A 118 -3.89 -15.21 10.60
CA ALA A 118 -3.08 -16.31 11.14
C ALA A 118 -2.34 -15.92 12.42
N MET A 119 -1.82 -14.69 12.50
CA MET A 119 -1.19 -14.15 13.71
C MET A 119 -2.17 -14.00 14.88
N LEU A 120 -3.41 -13.58 14.60
CA LEU A 120 -4.46 -13.52 15.62
C LEU A 120 -4.85 -14.92 16.12
N LYS A 121 -5.06 -15.88 15.23
CA LYS A 121 -5.40 -17.27 15.61
C LYS A 121 -4.33 -17.94 16.48
N LYS A 122 -3.05 -17.72 16.19
CA LYS A 122 -1.94 -18.24 17.01
C LYS A 122 -1.84 -17.60 18.40
N GLY A 123 -2.54 -16.49 18.63
CA GLY A 123 -2.52 -15.75 19.89
C GLY A 123 -3.67 -16.04 20.84
N VAL A 124 -4.70 -16.75 20.40
CA VAL A 124 -5.83 -17.21 21.24
C VAL A 124 -5.47 -18.60 21.75
N LYS A 125 -4.98 -18.68 22.98
CA LYS A 125 -4.86 -19.92 23.74
C LYS A 125 -5.39 -19.65 25.14
#